data_AF-A0A7Y4Y2N4-F1
#
_entry.id   AF-A0A7Y4Y2N4-F1
#
_cell.length_a   1.000
_cell.length_b   1.000
_cell.length_c   1.000
_cell.angle_alpha   90.00
_cell.angle_beta   90.00
_cell.angle_gamma   90.00
#
_symmetry.space_group_name_H-M   'P 1'
#
loop_
_entity.id
_entity.type
_entity.pdbx_description
1 polymer ?
#
loop_
_entity_poly.entity_id
_entity_poly.type
_entity_poly.pdbx_seq_one_letter_code
_entity_poly.pdbx_strand_id
1 'polypeptide(L)'
;MKRLLESYRRFDLMRLIQMPTFKWLFSIVFFAFGTAACASEHLPHEDKLPVTAAGPAQPTADEIRHALDQKLPELQAMFPNLQGTHVDRAENAAVLTVYAEPAEDARVLAKREKAEAMLHAPVRIHIIRTSLKQQD
;
A
#
# COMPACT_ATOMS: atom_id res chain seq x y z
N MET A 1 -40.99 29.97 -20.85
CA MET A 1 -40.15 29.07 -20.04
C MET A 1 -38.95 28.58 -20.87
N LYS A 2 -37.93 29.42 -21.04
CA LYS A 2 -36.71 29.13 -21.83
C LYS A 2 -35.49 29.89 -21.26
N ARG A 3 -35.16 29.70 -19.98
CA ARG A 3 -33.96 30.29 -19.35
C ARG A 3 -33.44 29.43 -18.19
N LEU A 4 -33.17 28.15 -18.46
CA LEU A 4 -32.58 27.26 -17.44
C LEU A 4 -31.41 26.40 -17.95
N LEU A 5 -30.89 26.65 -19.16
CA LEU A 5 -29.89 25.76 -19.79
C LEU A 5 -28.52 26.40 -20.10
N GLU A 6 -28.23 27.60 -19.60
CA GLU A 6 -27.09 28.37 -20.13
C GLU A 6 -26.15 28.97 -19.08
N SER A 7 -25.88 28.27 -17.97
CA SER A 7 -24.93 28.78 -16.97
C SER A 7 -24.16 27.72 -16.18
N TYR A 8 -23.81 26.61 -16.81
CA TYR A 8 -22.82 25.65 -16.28
C TYR A 8 -21.66 25.43 -17.26
N ARG A 9 -21.28 26.47 -18.00
CA ARG A 9 -20.07 26.57 -18.83
C ARG A 9 -19.04 27.55 -18.22
N ARG A 10 -18.57 27.23 -17.02
CA ARG A 10 -17.32 27.74 -16.42
C ARG A 10 -16.76 26.57 -15.60
N PHE A 11 -15.92 25.66 -16.11
CA PHE A 11 -14.52 25.86 -16.51
C PHE A 11 -13.94 27.11 -15.82
N ASP A 12 -12.90 27.08 -15.04
CA ASP A 12 -11.92 26.09 -14.58
C ASP A 12 -11.05 26.92 -13.61
N LEU A 13 -10.02 26.33 -13.01
CA LEU A 13 -8.82 27.11 -12.63
C LEU A 13 -8.85 27.93 -11.32
N MET A 14 -9.35 27.40 -10.21
CA MET A 14 -8.90 27.86 -8.88
C MET A 14 -8.98 26.76 -7.82
N ARG A 15 -8.00 25.84 -7.82
CA ARG A 15 -7.55 25.17 -6.59
C ARG A 15 -6.18 24.54 -6.74
N LEU A 16 -5.22 25.35 -7.17
CA LEU A 16 -3.80 25.07 -6.95
C LEU A 16 -3.50 25.37 -5.48
N ILE A 17 -3.78 24.37 -4.63
CA ILE A 17 -3.46 24.41 -3.21
C ILE A 17 -1.94 24.28 -3.08
N GLN A 18 -1.30 25.44 -3.00
CA GLN A 18 -0.36 25.79 -1.94
C GLN A 18 0.49 24.62 -1.38
N MET A 19 1.67 24.43 -1.98
CA MET A 19 2.77 23.68 -1.38
C MET A 19 3.40 24.50 -0.25
N PRO A 20 3.42 24.06 1.01
CA PRO A 20 4.38 24.57 1.97
C PRO A 20 5.71 23.81 1.79
N THR A 21 6.71 24.54 1.32
CA THR A 21 8.13 24.22 1.44
C THR A 21 8.50 23.98 2.92
N PHE A 22 8.42 22.73 3.37
CA PHE A 22 8.91 22.34 4.70
C PHE A 22 10.43 22.10 4.64
N LYS A 23 11.13 23.22 4.80
CA LYS A 23 12.56 23.36 4.99
C LYS A 23 12.91 22.84 6.38
N TRP A 24 13.17 21.53 6.50
CA TRP A 24 13.73 20.94 7.72
C TRP A 24 15.23 21.24 7.80
N LEU A 25 15.53 22.33 8.50
CA LEU A 25 16.82 22.61 9.13
C LEU A 25 16.94 21.66 10.35
N PHE A 26 17.66 20.55 10.20
CA PHE A 26 18.24 19.88 11.36
C PHE A 26 19.72 20.24 11.45
N SER A 27 19.94 21.30 12.22
CA SER A 27 21.20 21.62 12.88
C SER A 27 21.51 20.51 13.87
N ILE A 28 22.57 19.73 13.64
CA ILE A 28 23.20 18.93 14.69
C ILE A 28 24.67 19.34 14.73
N VAL A 29 24.98 20.05 15.82
CA VAL A 29 26.30 20.49 16.24
C VAL A 29 26.84 19.43 17.22
N PHE A 30 28.06 18.97 16.95
CA PHE A 30 29.03 18.33 17.86
C PHE A 30 28.70 16.99 18.56
N PHE A 31 29.51 15.97 18.27
CA PHE A 31 30.33 15.35 19.32
C PHE A 31 31.65 14.82 18.75
N ALA A 32 32.76 15.35 19.28
CA ALA A 32 34.11 14.87 19.05
C ALA A 32 34.46 13.85 20.15
N PHE A 33 34.82 12.63 19.76
CA PHE A 33 35.57 11.61 20.51
C PHE A 33 35.98 10.60 19.43
N GLY A 34 37.20 10.14 19.25
CA GLY A 34 38.39 10.07 20.08
C GLY A 34 39.28 9.04 19.37
N THR A 35 40.57 9.23 19.47
CA THR A 35 41.65 8.59 18.72
C THR A 35 41.84 7.08 18.98
N ALA A 36 42.25 6.39 17.90
CA ALA A 36 43.28 5.34 17.81
C ALA A 36 43.23 4.10 18.71
N ALA A 37 43.18 2.92 18.08
CA ALA A 37 44.13 1.84 18.34
C ALA A 37 44.14 0.85 17.18
N CYS A 38 45.30 0.69 16.55
CA CYS A 38 45.64 -0.41 15.66
C CYS A 38 45.75 -1.71 16.45
N ALA A 39 45.29 -2.82 15.86
CA ALA A 39 45.92 -4.13 16.02
C ALA A 39 45.53 -4.99 14.80
N SER A 40 46.50 -5.16 13.91
CA SER A 40 46.48 -6.10 12.81
C SER A 40 46.41 -7.54 13.33
N GLU A 41 45.73 -8.40 12.58
CA GLU A 41 46.19 -9.71 12.08
C GLU A 41 44.98 -10.63 11.84
N HIS A 42 44.63 -10.91 10.57
CA HIS A 42 44.65 -12.26 9.98
C HIS A 42 43.96 -12.30 8.59
N LEU A 43 44.80 -12.35 7.53
CA LEU A 43 44.66 -13.17 6.31
C LEU A 43 43.52 -12.90 5.29
N PRO A 44 43.70 -13.36 4.02
CA PRO A 44 43.51 -12.50 2.86
C PRO A 44 42.22 -12.78 2.08
N HIS A 45 42.01 -11.88 1.12
CA HIS A 45 41.31 -12.08 -0.15
C HIS A 45 39.80 -11.76 -0.19
N GLU A 46 39.55 -10.71 -0.97
CA GLU A 46 38.37 -10.44 -1.79
C GLU A 46 37.10 -9.94 -1.08
N ASP A 47 37.04 -8.62 -0.98
CA ASP A 47 36.08 -7.82 -1.76
C ASP A 47 34.72 -8.48 -2.04
N LYS A 48 33.90 -8.59 -1.00
CA LYS A 48 32.45 -8.40 -1.15
C LYS A 48 31.94 -7.55 0.01
N LEU A 49 31.81 -6.26 -0.31
CA LEU A 49 31.02 -5.27 0.40
C LEU A 49 29.76 -5.93 1.01
N PRO A 50 29.43 -5.73 2.31
CA PRO A 50 28.11 -6.03 2.81
C PRO A 50 27.14 -4.96 2.27
N VAL A 51 26.86 -4.99 0.98
CA VAL A 51 25.64 -4.35 0.45
C VAL A 51 24.51 -5.32 0.73
N THR A 52 24.17 -5.48 2.01
CA THR A 52 22.80 -5.84 2.35
C THR A 52 22.00 -4.60 2.05
N ALA A 53 21.54 -4.51 0.81
CA ALA A 53 20.47 -3.61 0.43
C ALA A 53 19.27 -3.98 1.30
N ALA A 54 19.16 -3.34 2.46
CA ALA A 54 17.92 -3.22 3.19
C ALA A 54 16.99 -2.36 2.32
N GLY A 55 16.49 -2.96 1.23
CA GLY A 55 15.25 -2.53 0.63
C GLY A 55 14.16 -2.58 1.70
N PRO A 56 13.07 -1.81 1.55
CA PRO A 56 11.98 -1.82 2.51
C PRO A 56 11.60 -3.29 2.79
N ALA A 57 11.73 -3.70 4.07
CA ALA A 57 11.53 -5.08 4.48
C ALA A 57 10.13 -5.51 4.00
N GLN A 58 10.08 -6.47 3.07
CA GLN A 58 8.81 -7.01 2.63
C GLN A 58 8.20 -7.79 3.81
N PRO A 59 6.91 -7.58 4.11
CA PRO A 59 6.26 -8.26 5.23
C PRO A 59 6.23 -9.76 4.97
N THR A 60 6.52 -10.53 6.01
CA THR A 60 6.48 -11.99 5.98
C THR A 60 5.04 -12.50 5.94
N ALA A 61 4.81 -13.70 5.41
CA ALA A 61 3.47 -14.29 5.36
C ALA A 61 2.77 -14.35 6.74
N ASP A 62 3.52 -14.56 7.83
CA ASP A 62 2.98 -14.58 9.19
C ASP A 62 2.58 -13.19 9.68
N GLU A 63 3.37 -12.15 9.38
CA GLU A 63 3.02 -10.75 9.66
C GLU A 63 1.77 -10.32 8.89
N ILE A 64 1.67 -10.70 7.61
CA ILE A 64 0.49 -10.44 6.78
C ILE A 64 -0.73 -11.16 7.33
N ARG A 65 -0.58 -12.42 7.76
CA ARG A 65 -1.67 -13.19 8.36
C ARG A 65 -2.17 -12.53 9.64
N HIS A 66 -1.25 -12.12 10.51
CA HIS A 66 -1.58 -11.42 11.74
C HIS A 66 -2.28 -10.08 11.47
N ALA A 67 -1.77 -9.29 10.51
CA ALA A 67 -2.42 -8.04 10.09
C ALA A 67 -3.82 -8.29 9.51
N LEU A 68 -4.00 -9.34 8.70
CA LEU A 68 -5.30 -9.74 8.16
C LEU A 68 -6.30 -10.10 9.25
N ASP A 69 -5.91 -10.92 10.23
CA ASP A 69 -6.78 -11.31 11.34
C ASP A 69 -7.16 -10.09 12.20
N GLN A 70 -6.23 -9.16 12.44
CA GLN A 70 -6.49 -7.92 13.18
C GLN A 70 -7.39 -6.94 12.42
N LYS A 71 -7.22 -6.82 11.10
CA LYS A 71 -7.93 -5.86 10.24
C LYS A 71 -9.14 -6.46 9.53
N LEU A 72 -9.44 -7.74 9.75
CA LEU A 72 -10.57 -8.45 9.18
C LEU A 72 -11.92 -7.70 9.30
N PRO A 73 -12.32 -7.14 10.47
CA PRO A 73 -13.60 -6.44 10.58
C PRO A 73 -13.63 -5.15 9.74
N GLU A 74 -12.51 -4.42 9.65
CA GLU A 74 -12.42 -3.21 8.83
C GLU A 74 -12.43 -3.57 7.32
N LEU A 75 -11.80 -4.68 6.95
CA LEU A 75 -11.84 -5.22 5.58
C LEU A 75 -13.24 -5.68 5.19
N GLN A 76 -13.99 -6.33 6.09
CA GLN A 76 -15.40 -6.70 5.86
C GLN A 76 -16.29 -5.45 5.69
N ALA A 77 -16.05 -4.39 6.46
CA ALA A 77 -16.77 -3.12 6.28
C ALA A 77 -16.45 -2.47 4.92
N MET A 78 -15.22 -2.62 4.42
CA MET A 78 -14.82 -2.10 3.10
C MET A 78 -15.33 -2.96 1.94
N PHE A 79 -15.33 -4.28 2.13
CA PHE A 79 -15.76 -5.30 1.18
C PHE A 79 -16.93 -6.09 1.79
N PRO A 80 -18.18 -5.58 1.68
CA PRO A 80 -19.34 -6.23 2.30
C PRO A 80 -19.60 -7.64 1.74
N ASN A 81 -19.13 -7.91 0.52
CA ASN A 81 -19.26 -9.21 -0.15
C ASN A 81 -18.00 -10.09 -0.02
N LEU A 82 -17.15 -9.82 0.98
CA LEU A 82 -15.94 -10.59 1.24
C LEU A 82 -16.31 -12.02 1.67
N GLN A 83 -15.79 -13.01 0.96
CA GLN A 83 -16.04 -14.43 1.21
C GLN A 83 -14.93 -15.09 2.00
N GLY A 84 -13.69 -14.67 1.75
CA GLY A 84 -12.54 -15.29 2.37
C GLY A 84 -11.28 -14.44 2.21
N THR A 85 -10.38 -14.62 3.16
CA THR A 85 -9.05 -14.02 3.16
C THR A 85 -8.03 -15.12 3.39
N HIS A 86 -6.97 -15.14 2.60
CA HIS A 86 -5.83 -16.02 2.80
C HIS A 86 -4.53 -15.29 2.45
N VAL A 87 -3.41 -15.87 2.83
CA VAL A 87 -2.09 -15.35 2.48
C VAL A 87 -1.48 -16.27 1.42
N ASP A 88 -1.08 -15.68 0.30
CA ASP A 88 -0.21 -16.33 -0.66
C ASP A 88 1.23 -16.27 -0.13
N ARG A 89 1.76 -17.43 0.27
CA ARG A 89 3.13 -17.56 0.81
C ARG A 89 4.20 -17.46 -0.28
N ALA A 90 3.86 -17.72 -1.54
CA ALA A 90 4.82 -17.62 -2.63
C ALA A 90 5.11 -16.16 -2.98
N GLU A 91 4.08 -15.32 -2.95
CA GLU A 91 4.20 -13.90 -3.26
C GLU A 91 4.25 -13.00 -2.01
N ASN A 92 4.13 -13.57 -0.81
CA ASN A 92 3.93 -12.85 0.45
C ASN A 92 2.84 -11.77 0.30
N ALA A 93 1.65 -12.18 -0.14
CA ALA A 93 0.55 -11.27 -0.44
C ALA A 93 -0.76 -11.70 0.23
N ALA A 94 -1.56 -10.73 0.65
CA ALA A 94 -2.91 -10.97 1.15
C ALA A 94 -3.87 -11.14 -0.03
N VAL A 95 -4.58 -12.26 -0.10
CA VAL A 95 -5.58 -12.52 -1.12
C VAL A 95 -6.98 -12.38 -0.51
N LEU A 96 -7.77 -11.43 -1.02
CA LEU A 96 -9.16 -11.23 -0.64
C LEU A 96 -10.08 -11.74 -1.74
N THR A 97 -10.97 -12.65 -1.38
CA THR A 97 -11.97 -13.21 -2.30
C THR A 97 -13.30 -12.49 -2.10
N VAL A 98 -13.81 -11.84 -3.12
CA VAL A 98 -15.01 -10.97 -3.03
C VAL A 98 -16.00 -11.35 -4.13
N TYR A 99 -17.29 -11.48 -3.78
CA TYR A 99 -18.34 -11.55 -4.81
C TYR A 99 -18.67 -10.14 -5.30
N ALA A 100 -18.65 -9.93 -6.61
CA ALA A 100 -19.06 -8.66 -7.20
C ALA A 100 -19.74 -8.86 -8.55
N GLU A 101 -20.61 -7.93 -8.89
CA GLU A 101 -21.14 -7.80 -10.23
C GLU A 101 -20.09 -7.14 -11.15
N PRO A 102 -20.12 -7.39 -12.47
CA PRO A 102 -19.15 -6.79 -13.40
C PRO A 102 -19.10 -5.26 -13.34
N ALA A 103 -20.24 -4.62 -13.04
CA ALA A 103 -20.33 -3.17 -12.88
C ALA A 103 -19.62 -2.64 -11.62
N GLU A 104 -19.36 -3.51 -10.64
CA GLU A 104 -18.70 -3.18 -9.38
C GLU A 104 -17.21 -3.55 -9.35
N ASP A 105 -16.69 -4.30 -10.34
CA ASP A 105 -15.27 -4.70 -10.44
C ASP A 105 -14.34 -3.50 -10.24
N ALA A 106 -14.61 -2.38 -10.92
CA ALA A 106 -13.79 -1.16 -10.81
C ALA A 106 -13.83 -0.53 -9.41
N ARG A 107 -14.97 -0.61 -8.71
CA ARG A 107 -15.12 -0.09 -7.34
C ARG A 107 -14.37 -0.95 -6.34
N VAL A 108 -14.40 -2.27 -6.53
CA VAL A 108 -13.66 -3.23 -5.70
C VAL A 108 -12.16 -3.06 -5.89
N LEU A 109 -11.69 -2.92 -7.13
CA LEU A 109 -10.29 -2.67 -7.45
C LEU A 109 -9.79 -1.32 -6.92
N ALA A 110 -10.62 -0.27 -6.96
CA ALA A 110 -10.26 1.04 -6.39
C ALA A 110 -10.03 0.98 -4.86
N LYS A 111 -10.67 0.03 -4.16
CA LYS A 111 -10.49 -0.18 -2.72
C LYS A 111 -9.23 -1.00 -2.39
N ARG A 112 -8.58 -1.63 -3.39
CA ARG A 112 -7.37 -2.44 -3.22
C ARG A 112 -6.24 -1.63 -2.58
N GLU A 113 -5.92 -0.45 -3.12
CA GLU A 113 -4.83 0.40 -2.61
C GLU A 113 -5.05 0.77 -1.14
N LYS A 114 -6.30 1.04 -0.76
CA LYS A 114 -6.67 1.31 0.63
C LYS A 114 -6.46 0.07 1.52
N ALA A 115 -6.79 -1.12 1.04
CA ALA A 115 -6.53 -2.36 1.76
C ALA A 115 -5.02 -2.65 1.89
N GLU A 116 -4.22 -2.38 0.85
CA GLU A 116 -2.76 -2.49 0.87
C GLU A 116 -2.15 -1.56 1.92
N ALA A 117 -2.60 -0.30 1.95
CA ALA A 117 -2.16 0.68 2.94
C ALA A 117 -2.52 0.27 4.38
N MET A 118 -3.66 -0.39 4.59
CA MET A 118 -4.09 -0.86 5.92
C MET A 118 -3.33 -2.08 6.41
N LEU A 119 -2.98 -2.99 5.49
CA LEU A 119 -2.26 -4.23 5.81
C LEU A 119 -0.73 -4.05 5.75
N HIS A 120 -0.25 -2.91 5.25
CA HIS A 120 1.17 -2.65 4.96
C HIS A 120 1.81 -3.76 4.11
N ALA A 121 1.01 -4.40 3.26
CA ALA A 121 1.37 -5.60 2.51
C ALA A 121 0.71 -5.60 1.13
N PRO A 122 1.31 -6.28 0.13
CA PRO A 122 0.69 -6.38 -1.18
C PRO A 122 -0.61 -7.18 -1.08
N VAL A 123 -1.65 -6.68 -1.75
CA VAL A 123 -3.00 -7.26 -1.72
C VAL A 123 -3.41 -7.66 -3.12
N ARG A 124 -3.98 -8.85 -3.26
CA ARG A 124 -4.63 -9.32 -4.48
C ARG A 124 -6.11 -9.50 -4.20
N ILE A 125 -6.96 -8.94 -5.05
CA ILE A 125 -8.40 -9.17 -4.96
C ILE A 125 -8.79 -10.19 -6.02
N HIS A 126 -9.33 -11.31 -5.57
CA HIS A 126 -9.94 -12.32 -6.41
C HIS A 126 -11.46 -12.07 -6.47
N ILE A 127 -11.95 -11.58 -7.60
CA ILE A 127 -13.37 -11.27 -7.78
C ILE A 127 -14.07 -12.50 -8.37
N ILE A 128 -15.03 -13.06 -7.62
CA ILE A 128 -15.92 -14.08 -8.15
C ILE A 128 -17.17 -13.37 -8.68
N ARG A 129 -17.42 -13.51 -9.97
CA ARG A 129 -18.57 -12.87 -10.62
C ARG A 129 -19.83 -13.67 -10.35
N THR A 130 -20.80 -13.04 -9.70
CA THR A 130 -22.15 -13.59 -9.61
C THR A 130 -22.88 -13.20 -10.89
N SER A 131 -23.12 -14.16 -11.78
CA SER A 131 -23.90 -13.90 -12.99
C SER A 131 -25.32 -13.45 -12.61
N LEU A 132 -25.69 -12.22 -12.98
CA LEU A 132 -27.09 -11.85 -13.09
C LEU A 132 -27.69 -12.75 -14.16
N LYS A 133 -28.42 -13.79 -13.77
CA LYS A 133 -29.41 -14.37 -14.68
C LYS A 133 -30.45 -13.27 -14.89
N GLN A 134 -30.29 -12.47 -15.96
CA GLN A 134 -31.42 -11.75 -16.54
C GLN A 134 -32.41 -12.82 -16.98
N GLN A 135 -33.40 -13.05 -16.13
CA GLN A 135 -34.56 -13.84 -16.47
C GLN A 135 -35.45 -12.90 -17.27
N ASP A 136 -35.52 -13.19 -18.58
CA ASP A 136 -36.38 -12.54 -19.58
C ASP A 136 -37.85 -12.53 -19.16
#